data_AF-A0A2T4MWS1-F1
#
_entry.id   AF-A0A2T4MWS1-F1
#
_cell.length_a   1.000
_cell.length_b   1.000
_cell.length_c   1.000
_cell.angle_alpha   90.00
_cell.angle_beta   90.00
_cell.angle_gamma   90.00
#
_symmetry.space_group_name_H-M   'P 1'
#
loop_
_entity.id
_entity.type
_entity.pdbx_description
1 polymer ?
#
loop_
_entity_poly.entity_id
_entity_poly.type
_entity_poly.pdbx_seq_one_letter_code
_entity_poly.pdbx_strand_id
1 'polypeptide(L)'
;MAMTKKEQIAYEAALTSAALRHTASVPTDLEASQEVPFIAGYHVSMGSIFSYGVKEACSSTIGHSVGSKEKTTSQRAIPLHSTEEMALRELRFRMEQEFAKHLRKVDLMIEQAQAKLAE
;
A
#
# COMPACT_ATOMS: atom_id res chain seq x y z
N MET A 1 8.68 -5.26 34.33
CA MET A 1 8.53 -6.71 34.07
C MET A 1 8.37 -6.87 32.57
N ALA A 2 9.13 -7.76 31.93
CA ALA A 2 9.01 -8.02 30.49
C ALA A 2 7.89 -9.04 30.24
N MET A 3 7.06 -8.82 29.22
CA MET A 3 6.03 -9.79 28.82
C MET A 3 6.64 -11.14 28.49
N THR A 4 5.94 -12.21 28.85
CA THR A 4 6.29 -13.57 28.44
C THR A 4 6.03 -13.78 26.96
N LYS A 5 6.68 -14.78 26.35
CA LYS A 5 6.50 -15.10 24.92
C LYS A 5 5.04 -15.40 24.55
N LYS A 6 4.29 -16.04 25.45
CA LYS A 6 2.85 -16.33 25.24
C LYS A 6 2.01 -15.05 25.23
N GLU A 7 2.30 -14.12 26.13
CA GLU A 7 1.62 -12.83 26.19
C GLU A 7 1.94 -11.97 24.96
N GLN A 8 3.18 -11.99 24.49
CA GLN A 8 3.57 -11.30 23.25
C GLN A 8 2.78 -11.80 22.04
N ILE A 9 2.65 -13.12 21.86
CA ILE A 9 1.89 -13.70 20.76
C ILE A 9 0.40 -13.30 20.84
N ALA A 10 -0.19 -13.40 22.03
CA ALA A 10 -1.59 -13.03 22.23
C ALA A 10 -1.81 -11.53 21.94
N TYR A 11 -0.86 -10.68 22.35
CA TYR A 11 -0.89 -9.26 22.10
C TYR A 11 -0.78 -8.92 20.60
N GLU A 12 0.18 -9.52 19.89
CA GLU A 12 0.33 -9.35 18.44
C GLU A 12 -0.89 -9.86 17.66
N ALA A 13 -1.48 -10.99 18.07
CA ALA A 13 -2.70 -11.51 17.46
C ALA A 13 -3.88 -10.54 17.64
N ALA A 14 -4.03 -9.96 18.84
CA ALA A 14 -5.06 -8.96 19.12
C ALA A 14 -4.87 -7.69 18.26
N LEU A 15 -3.63 -7.20 18.15
CA LEU A 15 -3.30 -6.05 17.29
C LEU A 15 -3.56 -6.34 15.81
N THR A 16 -3.23 -7.56 15.35
CA THR A 16 -3.45 -7.98 13.97
C THR A 16 -4.94 -8.05 13.64
N SER A 17 -5.76 -8.59 14.54
CA SER A 17 -7.22 -8.60 14.38
C SER A 17 -7.78 -7.16 14.35
N ALA A 18 -7.31 -6.30 15.24
CA ALA A 18 -7.73 -4.89 15.29
C ALA A 18 -7.29 -4.08 14.05
N ALA A 19 -6.35 -4.59 13.23
CA ALA A 19 -5.93 -3.95 12.00
C ALA A 19 -7.00 -4.00 10.88
N LEU A 20 -8.01 -4.87 11.01
CA LEU A 20 -9.19 -4.91 10.13
C LEU A 20 -10.09 -3.69 10.41
N ARG A 21 -9.86 -2.61 9.67
CA ARG A 21 -10.64 -1.38 9.69
C ARG A 21 -10.64 -0.76 8.29
N HIS A 22 -11.42 0.30 8.09
CA HIS A 22 -11.42 1.06 6.85
C HIS A 22 -10.74 2.42 7.05
N THR A 23 -9.73 2.69 6.24
CA THR A 23 -9.09 4.01 6.15
C THR A 23 -9.75 4.89 5.11
N ALA A 24 -9.71 6.21 5.34
CA ALA A 24 -10.02 7.18 4.31
C ALA A 24 -8.89 7.25 3.26
N SER A 25 -9.23 7.62 2.03
CA SER A 25 -8.25 7.86 0.97
C SER A 25 -7.33 9.03 1.33
N VAL A 26 -6.04 8.89 1.00
CA VAL A 26 -5.05 9.96 1.21
C VAL A 26 -4.64 10.51 -0.16
N PRO A 27 -5.08 11.73 -0.52
CA PRO A 27 -4.70 12.32 -1.79
C PRO A 27 -3.18 12.57 -1.84
N THR A 28 -2.62 12.45 -3.04
CA THR A 28 -1.24 12.85 -3.31
C THR A 28 -1.13 14.35 -3.25
N ASP A 29 -0.15 14.85 -2.51
CA ASP A 29 0.06 16.28 -2.27
C ASP A 29 1.19 16.86 -3.13
N LEU A 30 1.99 16.00 -3.76
CA LEU A 30 2.99 16.38 -4.73
C LEU A 30 2.52 16.01 -6.14
N GLU A 31 2.04 17.01 -6.88
CA GLU A 31 1.75 16.85 -8.29
C GLU A 31 3.06 16.85 -9.09
N ALA A 32 3.21 15.85 -9.96
CA ALA A 32 4.34 15.80 -10.86
C ALA A 32 4.17 16.85 -11.97
N SER A 33 4.86 17.99 -11.83
CA SER A 33 4.92 19.01 -12.89
C SER A 33 6.01 18.67 -13.90
N GLN A 34 5.71 18.83 -15.20
CA GLN A 34 6.71 18.74 -16.28
C GLN A 34 7.68 19.91 -16.29
N GLU A 35 7.34 21.02 -15.63
CA GLU A 35 8.14 22.26 -15.60
C GLU A 35 9.13 22.29 -14.43
N VAL A 36 8.89 21.51 -13.37
CA VAL A 36 9.79 21.45 -12.21
C VAL A 36 10.77 20.29 -12.41
N PRO A 37 12.08 20.56 -12.54
CA PRO A 37 13.04 19.54 -12.94
C PRO A 37 13.24 18.44 -11.89
N PHE A 38 12.78 18.64 -10.65
CA PHE A 38 13.05 17.74 -9.54
C PHE A 38 12.08 17.91 -8.36
N ILE A 39 11.20 16.95 -8.13
CA ILE A 39 10.42 16.82 -6.89
C ILE A 39 10.74 15.47 -6.27
N ALA A 40 11.30 15.49 -5.06
CA ALA A 40 11.58 14.29 -4.27
C ALA A 40 10.45 14.03 -3.28
N GLY A 41 10.09 12.78 -3.09
CA GLY A 41 9.04 12.36 -2.16
C GLY A 41 9.00 10.85 -2.00
N TYR A 42 7.85 10.34 -1.53
CA TYR A 42 7.63 8.93 -1.28
C TYR A 42 6.59 8.37 -2.25
N HIS A 43 6.96 7.28 -2.90
CA HIS A 43 6.10 6.55 -3.82
C HIS A 43 5.58 5.27 -3.18
N VAL A 44 4.29 5.00 -3.38
CA VAL A 44 3.64 3.75 -3.00
C VAL A 44 3.82 2.73 -4.12
N SER A 45 4.68 1.74 -3.88
CA SER A 45 4.89 0.61 -4.76
C SER A 45 3.92 -0.52 -4.41
N MET A 46 3.00 -0.81 -5.32
CA MET A 46 2.14 -1.99 -5.25
C MET A 46 2.34 -2.81 -6.52
N GLY A 47 3.01 -3.95 -6.37
CA GLY A 47 3.17 -4.94 -7.43
C GLY A 47 2.07 -6.01 -7.35
N SER A 48 2.48 -7.26 -7.18
CA SER A 48 1.55 -8.34 -6.87
C SER A 48 1.05 -8.25 -5.42
N ILE A 49 0.08 -9.09 -5.06
CA ILE A 49 -0.50 -9.19 -3.70
C ILE A 49 0.56 -9.37 -2.58
N PHE A 50 1.79 -9.77 -2.95
CA PHE A 50 2.89 -10.05 -2.02
C PHE A 50 4.04 -9.04 -2.08
N SER A 51 3.91 -7.98 -2.89
CA SER A 51 4.97 -6.97 -3.05
C SER A 51 4.41 -5.58 -2.88
N TYR A 52 4.44 -5.12 -1.62
CA TYR A 52 4.00 -3.79 -1.22
C TYR A 52 5.14 -3.08 -0.50
N GLY A 53 5.28 -1.78 -0.75
CA GLY A 53 6.23 -0.97 0.00
C GLY A 53 6.17 0.50 -0.34
N VAL A 54 6.67 1.31 0.57
CA VAL A 54 6.92 2.73 0.34
C VAL A 54 8.40 2.90 0.03
N LYS A 55 8.72 3.67 -1.02
CA LYS A 55 10.10 3.94 -1.43
C LYS A 55 10.26 5.42 -1.72
N GLU A 56 11.42 5.96 -1.38
CA GLU A 56 11.81 7.29 -1.85
C GLU A 56 11.93 7.30 -3.37
N ALA A 57 11.42 8.35 -4.00
CA ALA A 57 11.40 8.51 -5.45
C ALA A 57 11.50 9.99 -5.85
N CYS A 58 11.82 10.22 -7.12
CA CYS A 58 11.90 11.54 -7.73
C CYS A 58 11.08 11.58 -9.03
N SER A 59 10.45 12.73 -9.28
CA SER A 59 9.56 12.96 -10.43
C SER A 59 10.28 13.26 -11.75
N SER A 60 11.62 13.35 -11.79
CA SER A 60 12.32 13.73 -13.02
C SER A 60 12.23 12.62 -14.08
N THR A 61 12.63 12.91 -15.33
CA THR A 61 12.45 12.01 -16.50
C THR A 61 13.76 11.45 -17.11
N ILE A 62 14.93 11.75 -16.52
CA ILE A 62 16.25 11.65 -17.20
C ILE A 62 17.12 10.42 -16.82
N GLY A 63 16.75 9.49 -15.92
CA GLY A 63 17.50 8.22 -15.88
C GLY A 63 17.23 7.28 -14.71
N HIS A 64 17.10 5.98 -15.02
CA HIS A 64 16.74 4.88 -14.11
C HIS A 64 17.76 4.60 -13.00
N SER A 65 17.38 4.81 -11.74
CA SER A 65 17.95 4.09 -10.58
C SER A 65 16.91 3.92 -9.47
N VAL A 66 16.85 2.73 -8.87
CA VAL A 66 15.91 2.41 -7.78
C VAL A 66 16.47 2.93 -6.45
N GLY A 67 15.69 3.72 -5.70
CA GLY A 67 16.06 4.17 -4.35
C GLY A 67 17.00 5.38 -4.30
N SER A 68 16.99 6.24 -5.32
CA SER A 68 17.76 7.48 -5.34
C SER A 68 16.83 8.68 -5.37
N LYS A 69 17.14 9.69 -4.55
CA LYS A 69 16.49 11.01 -4.67
C LYS A 69 16.96 11.74 -5.91
N GLU A 70 18.19 11.51 -6.35
CA GLU A 70 18.89 12.33 -7.35
C GLU A 70 18.62 11.92 -8.81
N LYS A 71 17.96 10.77 -9.05
CA LYS A 71 17.70 10.21 -10.37
C LYS A 71 16.33 9.51 -10.40
N THR A 72 15.83 9.24 -11.59
CA THR A 72 14.44 8.85 -11.82
C THR A 72 14.26 7.37 -11.60
N THR A 73 13.24 6.97 -10.86
CA THR A 73 12.93 5.55 -10.60
C THR A 73 11.95 4.97 -11.63
N SER A 74 11.41 5.82 -12.52
CA SER A 74 10.28 5.52 -13.39
C SER A 74 10.43 6.23 -14.74
N GLN A 75 9.97 5.59 -15.82
CA GLN A 75 9.89 6.16 -17.18
C GLN A 75 8.81 7.24 -17.32
N ARG A 76 7.90 7.34 -16.35
CA ARG A 76 6.79 8.30 -16.33
C ARG A 76 6.79 9.08 -15.02
N ALA A 77 6.23 10.28 -15.04
CA ALA A 77 5.83 10.98 -13.83
C ALA A 77 4.97 10.05 -12.95
N ILE A 78 5.37 9.85 -11.70
CA ILE A 78 4.65 9.04 -10.72
C ILE A 78 4.12 9.97 -9.63
N PRO A 79 2.89 9.73 -9.12
CA PRO A 79 2.40 10.45 -7.95
C PRO A 79 3.29 10.16 -6.73
N LEU A 80 3.62 11.22 -6.00
CA LEU A 80 4.44 11.20 -4.80
C LEU A 80 3.67 11.77 -3.61
N HIS A 81 4.09 11.37 -2.41
CA HIS A 81 3.69 11.99 -1.16
C HIS A 81 4.87 12.75 -0.56
N SER A 82 4.61 13.88 0.11
CA SER A 82 5.66 14.68 0.77
C SER A 82 6.33 13.96 1.94
N THR A 83 5.61 13.04 2.60
CA THR A 83 6.11 12.30 3.78
C THR A 83 5.91 10.79 3.64
N GLU A 84 6.78 10.04 4.31
CA GLU A 84 6.69 8.58 4.40
C GLU A 84 5.37 8.17 5.07
N GLU A 85 4.93 8.91 6.09
CA GLU A 85 3.68 8.65 6.80
C GLU A 85 2.47 8.73 5.86
N MET A 86 2.38 9.76 5.02
CA MET A 86 1.29 9.90 4.06
C MET A 86 1.30 8.76 3.04
N ALA A 87 2.48 8.37 2.55
CA ALA A 87 2.62 7.23 1.66
C ALA A 87 2.23 5.90 2.34
N LEU A 88 2.56 5.70 3.62
CA LEU A 88 2.16 4.51 4.38
C LEU A 88 0.65 4.46 4.61
N ARG A 89 0.02 5.62 4.88
CA ARG A 89 -1.45 5.71 5.00
C ARG A 89 -2.14 5.40 3.67
N GLU A 90 -1.62 5.90 2.56
CA GLU A 90 -2.13 5.57 1.23
C GLU A 90 -1.90 4.10 0.88
N LEU A 91 -0.72 3.54 1.18
CA LEU A 91 -0.44 2.13 0.98
C LEU A 91 -1.45 1.26 1.73
N ARG A 92 -1.73 1.61 2.99
CA ARG A 92 -2.73 0.94 3.81
C ARG A 92 -4.12 0.99 3.17
N PHE A 93 -4.56 2.18 2.75
CA PHE A 93 -5.84 2.36 2.08
C PHE A 93 -5.96 1.48 0.83
N ARG A 94 -4.94 1.49 -0.03
CA ARG A 94 -4.94 0.67 -1.25
C ARG A 94 -4.95 -0.83 -0.96
N MET A 95 -4.19 -1.28 0.04
CA MET A 95 -4.21 -2.69 0.46
C MET A 95 -5.61 -3.11 0.93
N GLU A 96 -6.30 -2.28 1.72
CA GLU A 96 -7.68 -2.56 2.14
C GLU A 96 -8.63 -2.70 0.95
N GLN A 97 -8.53 -1.81 -0.04
CA GLN A 97 -9.37 -1.87 -1.24
C GLN A 97 -9.10 -3.15 -2.06
N GLU A 98 -7.84 -3.50 -2.27
CA GLU A 98 -7.48 -4.72 -3.00
C GLU A 98 -7.92 -5.98 -2.24
N PHE A 99 -7.66 -6.07 -0.93
CA PHE A 99 -8.11 -7.20 -0.14
C PHE A 99 -9.64 -7.30 -0.07
N ALA A 100 -10.37 -6.20 0.05
CA ALA A 100 -11.82 -6.21 0.00
C ALA A 100 -12.36 -6.78 -1.33
N LYS A 101 -11.76 -6.40 -2.47
CA LYS A 101 -12.10 -6.99 -3.78
C LYS A 101 -11.82 -8.49 -3.82
N HIS A 102 -10.69 -8.92 -3.28
CA HIS A 102 -10.34 -10.34 -3.23
C HIS A 102 -11.27 -11.15 -2.33
N LEU A 103 -11.60 -10.64 -1.14
CA LEU A 103 -12.55 -11.26 -0.23
C LEU A 103 -13.93 -11.38 -0.88
N ARG A 104 -14.42 -10.32 -1.54
CA ARG A 104 -15.72 -10.41 -2.23
C ARG A 104 -15.75 -11.47 -3.33
N LYS A 105 -14.64 -11.67 -4.06
CA LYS A 105 -14.54 -12.76 -5.04
C LYS A 105 -14.66 -14.13 -4.37
N VAL A 106 -14.04 -14.31 -3.21
CA VAL A 106 -14.16 -15.55 -2.42
C VAL A 106 -15.58 -15.74 -1.90
N ASP A 107 -16.23 -14.68 -1.40
CA ASP A 107 -17.62 -14.76 -0.94
C ASP A 107 -18.56 -15.24 -2.06
N LEU A 108 -18.40 -14.70 -3.28
CA LEU A 108 -19.15 -15.15 -4.45
C LEU A 108 -18.91 -16.65 -4.76
N MET A 109 -17.68 -17.14 -4.60
CA MET A 109 -17.37 -18.56 -4.78
C MET A 109 -18.04 -19.43 -3.71
N ILE A 110 -18.11 -18.95 -2.46
CA ILE A 110 -18.80 -19.62 -1.35
C ILE A 110 -20.31 -19.67 -1.62
N GLU A 111 -20.91 -18.54 -2.01
CA GLU A 111 -22.33 -18.45 -2.37
C GLU A 111 -22.68 -19.46 -3.48
N GLN A 112 -21.85 -19.54 -4.53
CA GLN A 112 -22.02 -20.51 -5.62
C GLN A 112 -21.87 -21.96 -5.16
N ALA A 113 -20.93 -22.25 -4.27
CA ALA A 113 -20.73 -23.59 -3.73
C ALA A 113 -21.93 -24.02 -2.88
N GLN A 114 -22.49 -23.12 -2.08
CA GLN A 114 -23.68 -23.38 -1.26
C GLN A 114 -24.93 -23.59 -2.12
N ALA A 115 -25.11 -22.80 -3.18
CA ALA A 115 -26.24 -22.97 -4.10
C ALA A 115 -26.25 -24.36 -4.75
N LYS A 116 -25.08 -24.86 -5.19
CA LYS A 116 -24.93 -26.21 -5.77
C LYS A 116 -25.24 -27.35 -4.80
N LEU A 117 -25.09 -27.14 -3.50
CA LEU A 117 -25.40 -28.15 -2.49
C LEU A 117 -26.90 -28.20 -2.15
N ALA A 118 -27.66 -27.17 -2.52
CA ALA A 118 -29.09 -27.08 -2.26
C ALA A 118 -29.97 -27.59 -3.41
N GLU A 119 -29.37 -27.89 -4.58
CA GLU A 119 -29.99 -28.57 -5.73
C GLU A 119 -29.80 -30.09 -5.65
#